data_AF-A0A0F5VC76-F1
#
_entry.id   AF-A0A0F5VC76-F1
#
_cell.length_a   1.000
_cell.length_b   1.000
_cell.length_c   1.000
_cell.angle_alpha   90.00
_cell.angle_beta   90.00
_cell.angle_gamma   90.00
#
_symmetry.space_group_name_H-M   'P 1'
#
loop_
_entity.id
_entity.type
_entity.pdbx_description
1 polymer ?
#
loop_
_entity_poly.entity_id
_entity_poly.type
_entity_poly.pdbx_seq_one_letter_code
_entity_poly.pdbx_strand_id
1 'polypeptide(L)'
;MIPTYWRNFITVNDIIGCDFEVSEEDDLSQLGADMRIMSIEQCISEATECYPGIVALKEGYVPVAMCLAGSGDYYYIKTTEGENGSLYRVYHDAVDGNHIASSGIEKVLNRYVSLL
;
A
#
# COMPACT_ATOMS: atom_id res chain seq x y z
N MET A 1 13.50 2.72 5.72
CA MET A 1 12.38 2.99 4.80
C MET A 1 11.27 1.98 5.08
N ILE A 2 11.45 0.72 4.69
CA ILE A 2 10.47 -0.33 5.02
C ILE A 2 10.50 -0.63 6.53
N PRO A 3 9.38 -0.51 7.25
CA PRO A 3 9.34 -0.79 8.68
C PRO A 3 9.62 -2.26 9.01
N THR A 4 10.29 -2.51 10.13
CA THR A 4 10.61 -3.88 10.59
C THR A 4 9.37 -4.72 10.85
N TYR A 5 8.29 -4.10 11.35
CA TYR A 5 7.02 -4.80 11.57
C TYR A 5 6.40 -5.32 10.27
N TRP A 6 6.47 -4.55 9.18
CA TRP A 6 5.96 -4.99 7.87
C TRP A 6 6.82 -6.11 7.31
N ARG A 7 8.15 -5.97 7.38
CA ARG A 7 9.09 -7.03 6.97
C ARG A 7 8.81 -8.33 7.73
N ASN A 8 8.66 -8.25 9.04
CA ASN A 8 8.37 -9.43 9.87
C ASN A 8 7.02 -10.05 9.48
N PHE A 9 5.98 -9.24 9.29
CA PHE A 9 4.66 -9.73 8.88
C PHE A 9 4.73 -10.53 7.57
N ILE A 10 5.36 -9.99 6.52
CA ILE A 10 5.38 -10.67 5.21
C ILE A 10 6.31 -11.90 5.19
N THR A 11 7.41 -11.87 5.95
CA THR A 11 8.38 -12.99 5.99
C THR A 11 7.92 -14.12 6.88
N VAL A 12 7.36 -13.83 8.06
CA VAL A 12 6.89 -14.88 8.99
C VAL A 12 5.70 -15.64 8.43
N ASN A 13 4.81 -14.95 7.70
CA ASN A 13 3.64 -15.57 7.09
C ASN A 13 3.90 -16.11 5.67
N ASP A 14 5.11 -15.93 5.12
CA ASP A 14 5.49 -16.37 3.77
C ASP A 14 4.55 -15.88 2.65
N ILE A 15 4.15 -14.60 2.72
CA ILE A 15 3.14 -14.02 1.81
C ILE A 15 3.72 -13.12 0.71
N ILE A 16 5.04 -13.12 0.53
CA ILE A 16 5.67 -12.32 -0.53
C ILE A 16 5.25 -12.88 -1.90
N GLY A 17 4.70 -12.04 -2.76
CA GLY A 17 4.20 -12.43 -4.07
C GLY A 17 2.82 -13.09 -4.05
N CYS A 18 2.19 -13.25 -2.89
CA CYS A 18 0.82 -13.72 -2.79
C CYS A 18 -0.17 -12.64 -3.25
N ASP A 19 -1.25 -13.12 -3.85
CA ASP A 19 -2.38 -12.30 -4.32
C ASP A 19 -3.47 -12.29 -3.25
N PHE A 20 -4.07 -11.13 -3.03
CA PHE A 20 -5.17 -10.92 -2.11
C PHE A 20 -6.26 -10.13 -2.82
N GLU A 21 -7.51 -10.51 -2.53
CA GLU A 21 -8.71 -9.82 -2.96
C GLU A 21 -9.43 -9.27 -1.73
N VAL A 22 -9.82 -7.99 -1.78
CA VAL A 22 -10.74 -7.37 -0.82
C VAL A 22 -12.00 -7.02 -1.59
N SER A 23 -13.15 -7.53 -1.14
CA SER A 23 -14.43 -7.26 -1.78
C SER A 23 -14.80 -5.78 -1.67
N GLU A 24 -15.71 -5.29 -2.51
CA GLU A 24 -16.28 -3.93 -2.37
C GLU A 24 -16.96 -3.71 -1.01
N GLU A 25 -17.49 -4.77 -0.39
CA GLU A 25 -18.15 -4.68 0.93
C GLU A 25 -17.14 -4.56 2.08
N ASP A 26 -15.96 -5.15 1.94
CA ASP A 26 -14.89 -5.16 2.94
C ASP A 26 -13.89 -4.00 2.76
N ASP A 27 -13.78 -3.47 1.55
CA ASP A 27 -12.98 -2.28 1.25
C ASP A 27 -13.67 -1.04 1.80
N LEU A 28 -13.01 -0.34 2.74
CA LEU A 28 -13.55 0.87 3.34
C LEU A 28 -13.78 2.01 2.32
N SER A 29 -13.16 1.96 1.15
CA SER A 29 -13.39 2.88 0.02
C SER A 29 -14.49 2.41 -0.94
N GLN A 30 -15.01 1.19 -0.75
CA GLN A 30 -16.09 0.57 -1.53
C GLN A 30 -15.77 0.30 -3.00
N LEU A 31 -14.49 0.25 -3.37
CA LEU A 31 -14.07 -0.01 -4.76
C LEU A 31 -13.60 -1.45 -5.00
N GLY A 32 -13.39 -2.21 -3.93
CA GLY A 32 -12.72 -3.51 -3.99
C GLY A 32 -11.23 -3.36 -4.32
N ALA A 33 -10.45 -4.39 -4.05
CA ALA A 33 -9.00 -4.35 -4.20
C ALA A 33 -8.43 -5.70 -4.62
N ASP A 34 -7.80 -5.75 -5.80
CA ASP A 34 -6.96 -6.87 -6.23
C ASP A 34 -5.49 -6.48 -6.12
N MET A 35 -4.75 -7.15 -5.25
CA MET A 35 -3.39 -6.74 -4.91
C MET A 35 -2.42 -7.91 -4.78
N ARG A 36 -1.15 -7.65 -5.07
CA ARG A 36 -0.04 -8.57 -4.82
C ARG A 36 0.96 -7.99 -3.85
N ILE A 37 1.27 -8.73 -2.79
CA ILE A 37 2.30 -8.34 -1.82
C ILE A 37 3.66 -8.27 -2.50
N MET A 38 4.32 -7.12 -2.37
CA MET A 38 5.61 -6.86 -2.99
C MET A 38 6.77 -7.45 -2.20
N SER A 39 7.85 -7.79 -2.90
CA SER A 39 9.15 -8.02 -2.27
C SER A 39 9.70 -6.72 -1.67
N ILE A 40 10.69 -6.83 -0.79
CA ILE A 40 11.34 -5.65 -0.19
C ILE A 40 12.01 -4.78 -1.27
N GLU A 41 12.62 -5.41 -2.28
CA GLU A 41 13.25 -4.72 -3.40
C GLU A 41 12.21 -3.96 -4.24
N GLN A 42 11.06 -4.57 -4.50
CA GLN A 42 9.94 -3.93 -5.21
C GLN A 42 9.38 -2.75 -4.41
N CYS A 43 9.21 -2.89 -3.08
CA CYS A 43 8.78 -1.79 -2.23
C CYS A 43 9.77 -0.61 -2.28
N ILE A 44 11.07 -0.89 -2.29
CA ILE A 44 12.12 0.14 -2.39
C ILE A 44 12.06 0.82 -3.75
N SER A 45 12.06 0.05 -4.84
CA SER A 45 12.00 0.59 -6.21
C SER A 45 10.78 1.49 -6.38
N GLU A 46 9.58 1.03 -5.98
CA GLU A 46 8.37 1.84 -6.05
C GLU A 46 8.50 3.15 -5.23
N ALA A 47 9.04 3.07 -4.02
CA ALA A 47 9.16 4.22 -3.13
C ALA A 47 10.22 5.25 -3.58
N THR A 48 11.17 4.88 -4.45
CA THR A 48 12.28 5.76 -4.85
C THR A 48 12.33 6.11 -6.33
N GLU A 49 11.66 5.33 -7.19
CA GLU A 49 11.80 5.41 -8.65
C GLU A 49 10.47 5.69 -9.36
N CYS A 50 9.33 5.41 -8.71
CA CYS A 50 8.00 5.49 -9.33
C CYS A 50 7.06 6.49 -8.62
N TYR A 51 6.11 7.04 -9.37
CA TYR A 51 4.97 7.76 -8.82
C TYR A 51 3.76 6.82 -8.75
N PRO A 52 2.96 6.84 -7.67
CA PRO A 52 2.96 7.83 -6.60
C PRO A 52 3.97 7.58 -5.46
N GLY A 53 4.71 6.47 -5.48
CA GLY A 53 5.60 6.04 -4.38
C GLY A 53 6.58 7.10 -3.86
N ILE A 54 7.24 7.84 -4.75
CA ILE A 54 8.20 8.91 -4.39
C ILE A 54 7.56 9.98 -3.50
N VAL A 55 6.31 10.38 -3.79
CA VAL A 55 5.61 11.44 -3.05
C VAL A 55 4.97 10.85 -1.79
N ALA A 56 4.35 9.68 -1.90
CA ALA A 56 3.78 8.95 -0.78
C ALA A 56 4.80 8.75 0.35
N LEU A 57 6.05 8.42 0.01
CA LEU A 57 7.12 8.24 0.99
C LEU A 57 7.42 9.52 1.78
N LYS A 58 7.41 10.69 1.13
CA LYS A 58 7.61 11.99 1.80
C LYS A 58 6.49 12.29 2.81
N GLU A 59 5.30 11.76 2.57
CA GLU A 59 4.13 11.88 3.45
C GLU A 59 4.02 10.74 4.48
N GLY A 60 5.03 9.86 4.55
CA GLY A 60 5.12 8.78 5.54
C GLY A 60 4.39 7.50 5.15
N TYR A 61 3.97 7.36 3.89
CA TYR A 61 3.35 6.17 3.34
C TYR A 61 4.39 5.31 2.62
N VAL A 62 4.46 4.02 2.95
CA VAL A 62 5.40 3.07 2.36
C VAL A 62 4.61 2.10 1.49
N PRO A 63 4.98 1.91 0.21
CA PRO A 63 4.28 0.98 -0.67
C PRO A 63 4.57 -0.46 -0.24
N VAL A 64 3.55 -1.30 -0.29
CA VAL A 64 3.58 -2.66 0.24
C VAL A 64 2.94 -3.70 -0.68
N ALA A 65 2.01 -3.29 -1.54
CA ALA A 65 1.39 -4.16 -2.53
C ALA A 65 1.15 -3.38 -3.84
N MET A 66 1.17 -4.10 -4.96
CA MET A 66 0.87 -3.58 -6.28
C MET A 66 -0.55 -3.95 -6.71
N CYS A 67 -1.20 -3.09 -7.50
CA CYS A 67 -2.50 -3.38 -8.09
C CYS A 67 -2.38 -4.41 -9.22
N LEU A 68 -3.20 -5.45 -9.19
CA LEU A 68 -3.25 -6.49 -10.23
C LEU A 68 -4.13 -6.11 -11.43
N ALA A 69 -5.05 -5.15 -11.27
CA ALA A 69 -5.88 -4.65 -12.36
C ALA A 69 -5.12 -3.73 -13.34
N GLY A 70 -3.86 -3.39 -13.03
CA GLY A 70 -3.04 -2.52 -13.88
C GLY A 70 -3.44 -1.05 -13.85
N SER A 71 -4.17 -0.61 -12.82
CA SER A 71 -4.58 0.80 -12.68
C SER A 71 -3.42 1.73 -12.30
N GLY A 72 -2.35 1.20 -11.71
CA GLY A 72 -1.26 1.99 -11.14
C GLY A 72 -1.51 2.44 -9.69
N ASP A 73 -2.66 2.10 -9.10
CA ASP A 73 -3.01 2.52 -7.73
C ASP A 73 -2.46 1.53 -6.71
N TYR A 74 -1.24 1.78 -6.24
CA TYR A 74 -0.56 0.89 -5.30
C TYR A 74 -1.14 1.00 -3.89
N TYR A 75 -0.79 0.03 -3.04
CA TYR A 75 -1.23 -0.03 -1.66
C TYR A 75 -0.09 0.26 -0.71
N TYR A 76 -0.41 0.97 0.37
CA TYR A 76 0.55 1.59 1.26
C TYR A 76 0.18 1.35 2.73
N ILE A 77 1.20 1.34 3.59
CA ILE A 77 1.04 1.47 5.04
C ILE A 77 1.54 2.83 5.50
N LYS A 78 0.93 3.39 6.54
CA LYS A 78 1.39 4.64 7.14
C LYS A 78 2.33 4.37 8.31
N THR A 79 3.56 4.84 8.22
CA THR A 79 4.62 4.54 9.20
C THR A 79 4.33 5.04 10.61
N THR A 80 3.54 6.11 10.74
CA THR A 80 3.13 6.67 12.04
C THR A 80 2.07 5.83 12.76
N GLU A 81 1.41 4.89 12.08
CA GLU A 81 0.43 3.98 12.68
C GLU A 81 1.07 2.70 13.22
N GLY A 82 2.30 2.39 12.80
CA GLY A 82 3.08 1.27 13.34
C GLY A 82 2.50 -0.10 12.98
N GLU A 83 2.80 -1.08 13.84
CA GLU A 83 2.30 -2.44 13.71
C GLU A 83 0.76 -2.45 13.82
N ASN A 84 0.10 -3.18 12.93
CA ASN A 84 -1.36 -3.21 12.78
C ASN A 84 -1.99 -1.91 12.26
N GLY A 85 -1.21 -0.99 11.69
CA GLY A 85 -1.73 0.18 10.98
C GLY A 85 -2.66 -0.19 9.83
N SER A 86 -3.36 0.81 9.30
CA SER A 86 -4.28 0.66 8.19
C SER A 86 -3.55 0.37 6.87
N LEU A 87 -4.28 -0.25 5.94
CA LEU A 87 -3.89 -0.36 4.54
C LEU A 87 -4.57 0.76 3.76
N TYR A 88 -3.81 1.45 2.94
CA TYR A 88 -4.26 2.57 2.13
C TYR A 88 -4.07 2.28 0.65
N ARG A 89 -4.92 2.86 -0.18
CA ARG A 89 -4.74 2.99 -1.63
C ARG A 89 -4.33 4.42 -1.92
N VAL A 90 -3.35 4.59 -2.80
CA VAL A 90 -2.99 5.91 -3.32
C VAL A 90 -3.22 5.91 -4.81
N TYR A 91 -4.07 6.81 -5.29
CA TYR A 91 -4.38 6.92 -6.71
C TYR A 91 -3.19 7.49 -7.48
N HIS A 92 -2.85 6.85 -8.61
CA HIS A 92 -1.70 7.25 -9.42
C HIS A 92 -1.84 8.67 -10.00
N ASP A 93 -3.07 9.09 -10.31
CA ASP A 93 -3.40 10.38 -10.90
C ASP A 93 -3.57 11.50 -9.86
N ALA A 94 -3.52 11.17 -8.57
CA ALA A 94 -3.69 12.14 -7.48
C ALA A 94 -2.40 12.86 -7.07
N VAL A 95 -1.29 12.60 -7.78
CA VAL A 95 -0.02 13.30 -7.56
C VAL A 95 -0.08 14.70 -8.20
N ASP A 96 -0.04 15.74 -7.37
CA ASP A 96 0.10 17.13 -7.80
C ASP A 96 1.49 17.66 -7.40
N GLY A 97 2.44 17.54 -8.33
CA GLY A 97 3.82 17.96 -8.13
C GLY A 97 4.52 17.16 -7.03
N ASN A 98 4.58 17.72 -5.81
CA ASN A 98 5.27 17.14 -4.65
C ASN A 98 4.32 16.69 -3.53
N HIS A 99 3.01 16.66 -3.79
CA HIS A 99 1.99 16.29 -2.81
C HIS A 99 0.99 15.31 -3.42
N ILE A 100 0.36 14.51 -2.57
CA ILE A 100 -0.82 13.75 -2.95
C ILE A 100 -2.04 14.56 -2.53
N ALA A 101 -3.00 14.75 -3.44
CA ALA A 101 -4.26 15.40 -3.12
C ALA A 101 -4.94 14.68 -1.93
N SER A 102 -5.67 15.39 -1.07
CA SER A 102 -6.31 14.78 0.10
C SER A 102 -7.35 13.71 -0.27
N SER A 103 -7.97 13.82 -1.45
CA SER A 103 -8.86 12.81 -2.04
C SER A 103 -8.11 11.70 -2.78
N GLY A 104 -6.79 11.77 -2.80
CA GLY A 104 -5.89 10.85 -3.49
C GLY A 104 -5.51 9.62 -2.68
N ILE A 105 -5.87 9.59 -1.40
CA ILE A 105 -5.52 8.53 -0.45
C ILE A 105 -6.81 8.03 0.18
N GLU A 106 -7.11 6.77 -0.07
CA GLU A 106 -8.27 6.10 0.51
C GLU A 106 -7.82 5.00 1.45
N LYS A 107 -8.58 4.79 2.52
CA LYS A 107 -8.33 3.66 3.42
C LYS A 107 -9.03 2.43 2.84
N VAL A 108 -8.30 1.31 2.77
CA VAL A 108 -8.83 0.02 2.31
C VAL A 108 -9.18 -0.87 3.49
N LEU A 109 -8.26 -1.02 4.44
CA LEU A 109 -8.45 -1.81 5.67
C LEU A 109 -8.07 -1.00 6.90
N ASN A 110 -8.80 -1.18 8.01
CA ASN A 110 -8.41 -0.61 9.29
C ASN A 110 -7.07 -1.15 9.79
N ARG A 111 -6.76 -2.40 9.45
CA ARG A 111 -5.53 -3.10 9.83
C ARG A 111 -5.04 -3.93 8.66
N TYR A 112 -3.79 -3.73 8.20
CA TYR A 112 -3.23 -4.53 7.10
C TYR A 112 -3.13 -6.02 7.44
N VAL A 113 -3.08 -6.37 8.74
CA VAL A 113 -3.02 -7.78 9.17
C VAL A 113 -4.29 -8.55 8.88
N SER A 114 -5.41 -7.87 8.59
CA SER A 114 -6.68 -8.51 8.23
C SER A 114 -6.68 -9.17 6.85
N LEU A 115 -5.57 -9.11 6.12
CA LEU A 115 -5.35 -9.91 4.91
C LEU A 115 -5.23 -11.42 5.23
N LEU A 116 -4.97 -11.78 6.49
CA LEU A 116 -4.87 -13.16 7.00
C LEU A 116 -5.94 -13.41 8.08
#